data_AF-A0A1T4KFQ3-F1
#
_entry.id   AF-A0A1T4KFQ3-F1
#
_cell.length_a   1.000
_cell.length_b   1.000
_cell.length_c   1.000
_cell.angle_alpha   90.00
_cell.angle_beta   90.00
_cell.angle_gamma   90.00
#
_symmetry.space_group_name_H-M   'P 1'
#
loop_
_entity.id
_entity.type
_entity.pdbx_description
1 polymer ?
#
loop_
_entity_poly.entity_id
_entity_poly.type
_entity_poly.pdbx_seq_one_letter_code
_entity_poly.pdbx_strand_id
1 'polypeptide(L)'
;MKKRTFNLISVVIAAIFVFTAVYFIAGIVSDKKNGPLQAEEIFDSLVIKTQNAANSYPLSSYNFSDSFIRAAGDFSNYQKLNLSVDGKLIYSYPSKDTYFSRKSGAKSFTKSFTTKNGNSILINAEIYTTVQSSLFYHARTAFIVIFAATLAAILILIFAKTEKDEIDGIDEISFEDETESTDKEIFSQNKTDEISSEKQHDEYALTEEEKKQLFDGFDTVDFSQNENKDEKIFSENTDTEEEKSCPKTQPIENLEAKCEEALVKAAENGSDLAVLIIKVNSSENEISLEQIENIFDSDFAQNALVFSDESNLFTVLLENTGLDDAMTVAKEIFEDFSEKLADAGQKVTIGLSSKNGRTVSSERLLTEAREAQKHAATEPDSPIIAFRASPEKYNDYILNK
;
A
#
# COMPACT_ATOMS: atom_id res chain seq x y z
N MET A 1 37.98 -29.78 24.55
CA MET A 1 37.78 -28.57 25.38
C MET A 1 37.40 -29.00 26.80
N LYS A 2 38.04 -28.45 27.84
CA LYS A 2 37.67 -28.76 29.23
C LYS A 2 36.25 -28.24 29.53
N LYS A 3 35.43 -28.97 30.30
CA LYS A 3 34.07 -28.55 30.74
C LYS A 3 33.99 -27.10 31.25
N ARG A 4 35.06 -26.61 31.90
CA ARG A 4 35.16 -25.22 32.37
C ARG A 4 35.14 -24.18 31.23
N THR A 5 35.74 -24.50 30.09
CA THR A 5 35.80 -23.61 28.92
C THR A 5 34.44 -23.50 28.23
N PHE A 6 33.71 -24.61 28.12
CA PHE A 6 32.34 -24.64 27.58
C PHE A 6 31.37 -23.82 28.44
N ASN A 7 31.42 -23.99 29.76
CA ASN A 7 30.58 -23.23 30.69
C ASN A 7 30.88 -21.72 30.63
N LEU A 8 32.15 -21.34 30.49
CA LEU A 8 32.56 -19.94 30.38
C LEU A 8 32.02 -19.30 29.09
N ILE A 9 32.11 -20.00 27.96
CA ILE A 9 31.57 -19.53 26.67
C ILE A 9 30.04 -19.38 26.75
N SER A 10 29.33 -20.35 27.32
CA SER A 10 27.88 -20.27 27.48
C SER A 10 27.44 -19.07 28.33
N VAL A 11 28.19 -18.75 29.39
CA VAL A 11 27.93 -17.56 30.22
C VAL A 11 28.17 -16.28 29.44
N VAL A 12 29.23 -16.21 28.62
CA VAL A 12 29.52 -15.05 27.78
C VAL A 12 28.44 -14.83 26.73
N ILE A 13 27.98 -15.88 26.05
CA ILE A 13 26.89 -15.79 25.07
C ILE A 13 25.61 -15.31 25.75
N ALA A 14 25.23 -15.89 26.90
CA ALA A 14 24.08 -15.44 27.67
C ALA A 14 24.18 -13.97 28.09
N ALA A 15 25.37 -13.51 28.49
CA ALA A 15 25.61 -12.11 28.83
C ALA A 15 25.43 -11.18 27.62
N ILE A 16 25.86 -11.59 26.41
CA ILE A 16 25.64 -10.85 25.17
C ILE A 16 24.14 -10.71 24.90
N PHE A 17 23.37 -11.79 25.00
CA PHE A 17 21.91 -11.74 24.83
C PHE A 17 21.24 -10.76 25.78
N VAL A 18 21.58 -10.83 27.07
CA VAL A 18 21.01 -9.91 28.09
C VAL A 18 21.40 -8.47 27.79
N PHE A 19 22.67 -8.22 27.45
CA PHE A 19 23.14 -6.87 27.11
C PHE A 19 22.43 -6.30 25.88
N THR A 20 22.25 -7.11 24.84
CA THR A 20 21.53 -6.69 23.62
C THR A 20 20.06 -6.40 23.88
N ALA A 21 19.39 -7.21 24.73
CA ALA A 21 18.01 -6.95 25.12
C ALA A 21 17.88 -5.64 25.92
N VAL A 22 18.80 -5.39 26.86
CA VAL A 22 18.85 -4.13 27.63
C VAL A 22 19.11 -2.94 26.70
N TYR A 23 20.04 -3.06 25.75
CA TYR A 23 20.32 -2.01 24.76
C TYR A 23 19.06 -1.67 23.94
N PHE A 24 18.35 -2.69 23.43
CA PHE A 24 17.13 -2.49 22.65
C PHE A 24 16.03 -1.77 23.46
N ILE A 25 15.77 -2.24 24.68
CA ILE A 25 14.77 -1.63 25.57
C ILE A 25 15.17 -0.20 25.93
N ALA A 26 16.44 0.05 26.25
CA ALA A 26 16.94 1.38 26.57
C ALA A 26 16.82 2.34 25.37
N GLY A 27 17.08 1.87 24.15
CA GLY A 27 16.89 2.63 22.91
C GLY A 27 15.44 3.08 22.73
N ILE A 28 14.48 2.14 22.84
CA ILE A 28 13.05 2.47 22.74
C ILE A 28 12.61 3.46 23.81
N VAL A 29 13.03 3.27 25.06
CA VAL A 29 12.67 4.17 26.16
C VAL A 29 13.29 5.56 25.96
N SER A 30 14.51 5.63 25.45
CA SER A 30 15.18 6.88 25.10
C SER A 30 14.43 7.62 24.00
N ASP A 31 14.09 6.93 22.91
CA ASP A 31 13.36 7.52 21.78
C ASP A 31 11.98 8.03 22.21
N LYS A 32 11.27 7.26 23.03
CA LYS A 32 9.97 7.70 23.55
C LYS A 32 10.06 8.93 24.45
N LYS A 33 11.17 9.10 25.18
CA LYS A 33 11.40 10.27 26.05
C LYS A 33 11.85 11.49 25.25
N ASN A 34 12.71 11.30 24.25
CA ASN A 34 13.31 12.38 23.48
C ASN A 34 12.48 12.79 22.26
N GLY A 35 11.54 11.94 21.83
CA GLY A 35 10.67 12.17 20.68
C GLY A 35 9.97 13.53 20.63
N PRO A 36 9.32 13.98 21.73
CA PRO A 36 8.69 15.30 21.76
C PRO A 36 9.68 16.46 21.60
N LEU A 37 10.91 16.31 22.10
CA LEU A 37 11.97 17.33 21.95
C LEU A 37 12.48 17.36 20.51
N GLN A 38 12.71 16.20 19.89
CA GLN A 38 13.11 16.11 18.49
C GLN A 38 12.04 16.71 17.55
N ALA A 39 10.76 16.42 17.80
CA ALA A 39 9.66 16.99 17.03
C ALA A 39 9.62 18.53 17.13
N GLU A 40 9.94 19.08 18.30
CA GLU A 40 10.04 20.52 18.53
C GLU A 40 11.23 21.14 17.79
N GLU A 41 12.41 20.50 17.84
CA GLU A 41 13.59 20.93 17.08
C GLU A 41 13.36 20.92 15.56
N ILE A 42 12.66 19.91 15.04
CA ILE A 42 12.26 19.83 13.62
C ILE A 42 11.34 21.00 13.27
N PHE A 43 10.33 21.26 14.11
CA PHE A 43 9.40 22.37 13.89
C PHE A 43 10.10 23.73 13.92
N ASP A 44 10.95 23.97 14.92
CA ASP A 44 11.69 25.23 15.05
C ASP A 44 12.63 25.44 13.86
N SER A 45 13.30 24.39 13.38
CA SER A 45 14.13 24.44 12.18
C SER A 45 13.31 24.82 10.94
N LEU A 46 12.14 24.20 10.76
CA LEU A 46 11.21 24.50 9.68
C LEU A 46 10.77 25.98 9.72
N VAL A 47 10.36 26.47 10.90
CA VAL A 47 9.91 27.86 11.09
C VAL A 47 11.04 28.85 10.74
N ILE A 48 12.23 28.66 11.30
CA ILE A 48 13.37 29.58 11.09
C ILE A 48 13.75 29.62 9.61
N LYS A 49 13.88 28.47 8.95
CA LYS A 49 14.23 28.39 7.53
C LYS A 49 13.14 28.98 6.64
N THR A 50 11.87 28.71 6.93
CA THR A 50 10.74 29.28 6.18
C THR A 50 10.67 30.79 6.35
N GLN A 51 10.90 31.30 7.56
CA GLN A 51 10.95 32.74 7.82
C GLN A 51 12.11 33.41 7.07
N ASN A 52 13.29 32.78 7.04
CA ASN A 52 14.43 33.27 6.27
C ASN A 52 14.11 33.29 4.76
N ALA A 53 13.47 32.23 4.24
CA ALA A 53 13.05 32.16 2.84
C ALA A 53 12.00 33.23 2.49
N ALA A 54 10.98 33.39 3.33
CA ALA A 54 9.92 34.39 3.16
C ALA A 54 10.45 35.84 3.17
N ASN A 55 11.55 36.08 3.88
CA ASN A 55 12.22 37.38 3.92
C ASN A 55 13.21 37.60 2.77
N SER A 56 13.57 36.54 2.03
CA SER A 56 14.56 36.59 0.94
C SER A 56 13.92 36.53 -0.45
N TYR A 57 12.75 35.90 -0.57
CA TYR A 57 12.08 35.64 -1.84
C TYR A 57 10.61 36.05 -1.80
N PRO A 58 10.01 36.45 -2.94
CA PRO A 58 8.56 36.62 -3.05
C PRO A 58 7.83 35.30 -2.73
N LEU A 59 6.70 35.38 -2.03
CA LEU A 59 5.93 34.19 -1.60
C LEU A 59 5.33 33.38 -2.76
N SER A 60 5.12 34.01 -3.91
CA SER A 60 4.66 33.34 -5.14
C SER A 60 5.80 32.75 -5.97
N SER A 61 7.06 32.93 -5.56
CA SER A 61 8.20 32.49 -6.35
C SER A 61 8.51 31.00 -6.16
N TYR A 62 8.99 30.37 -7.23
CA TYR A 62 9.56 29.02 -7.17
C TYR A 62 10.64 28.88 -6.09
N ASN A 63 11.50 29.90 -5.92
CA ASN A 63 12.58 29.88 -4.92
C ASN A 63 12.06 29.81 -3.48
N PHE A 64 10.93 30.48 -3.18
CA PHE A 64 10.28 30.36 -1.88
C PHE A 64 9.73 28.95 -1.68
N SER A 65 9.00 28.43 -2.69
CA SER A 65 8.44 27.08 -2.65
C SER A 65 9.52 26.01 -2.44
N ASP A 66 10.56 26.00 -3.27
CA ASP A 66 11.70 25.07 -3.15
C ASP A 66 12.41 25.21 -1.79
N SER A 67 12.61 26.44 -1.30
CA SER A 67 13.20 26.65 0.02
C SER A 67 12.34 26.14 1.17
N PHE A 68 11.00 26.27 1.06
CA PHE A 68 10.06 25.74 2.05
C PHE A 68 10.04 24.21 2.04
N ILE A 69 10.00 23.58 0.86
CA ILE A 69 10.07 22.12 0.73
C ILE A 69 11.38 21.58 1.31
N ARG A 70 12.51 22.25 1.03
CA ARG A 70 13.82 21.91 1.64
C ARG A 70 13.87 22.16 3.14
N ALA A 71 13.11 23.14 3.64
CA ALA A 71 13.00 23.41 5.07
C ALA A 71 12.22 22.32 5.79
N ALA A 72 11.16 21.78 5.16
CA ALA A 72 10.41 20.62 5.65
C ALA A 72 11.28 19.36 5.69
N GLY A 73 12.16 19.18 4.71
CA GLY A 73 13.12 18.07 4.71
C GLY A 73 12.43 16.73 4.47
N ASP A 74 12.56 15.80 5.42
CA ASP A 74 11.95 14.47 5.30
C ASP A 74 10.49 14.50 5.76
N PHE A 75 9.59 14.38 4.78
CA PHE A 75 8.15 14.40 4.96
C PHE A 75 7.60 13.22 5.77
N SER A 76 8.36 12.13 5.93
CA SER A 76 7.97 11.00 6.79
C SER A 76 7.88 11.37 8.27
N ASN A 77 8.48 12.50 8.68
CA ASN A 77 8.36 13.03 10.05
C ASN A 77 7.01 13.70 10.32
N TYR A 78 6.27 14.06 9.27
CA TYR A 78 5.03 14.83 9.39
C TYR A 78 3.82 13.92 9.21
N GLN A 79 2.89 13.98 10.16
CA GLN A 79 1.52 13.53 9.95
C GLN A 79 0.73 14.58 9.16
N LYS A 80 1.00 15.86 9.44
CA LYS A 80 0.38 17.01 8.79
C LYS A 80 1.36 18.17 8.70
N LEU A 81 1.33 18.92 7.61
CA LEU A 81 2.06 20.18 7.44
C LEU A 81 1.28 21.10 6.51
N ASN A 82 0.79 22.20 7.06
CA ASN A 82 0.05 23.23 6.37
C ASN A 82 0.80 24.56 6.43
N LEU A 83 0.87 25.23 5.29
CA LEU A 83 1.38 26.60 5.15
C LEU A 83 0.25 27.48 4.63
N SER A 84 -0.11 28.49 5.40
CA SER A 84 -1.07 29.51 4.99
C SER A 84 -0.39 30.87 4.91
N VAL A 85 -0.74 31.63 3.87
CA VAL A 85 -0.31 33.02 3.67
C VAL A 85 -1.56 33.89 3.60
N ASP A 86 -1.63 34.89 4.47
CA ASP A 86 -2.75 35.83 4.59
C ASP A 86 -4.11 35.12 4.73
N GLY A 87 -4.12 34.01 5.47
CA GLY A 87 -5.31 33.19 5.69
C GLY A 87 -5.64 32.21 4.55
N LYS A 88 -4.95 32.29 3.40
CA LYS A 88 -5.09 31.32 2.30
C LYS A 88 -4.12 30.17 2.47
N LEU A 89 -4.62 28.94 2.48
CA LEU A 89 -3.78 27.73 2.44
C LEU A 89 -3.08 27.65 1.09
N ILE A 90 -1.74 27.64 1.09
CA ILE A 90 -0.92 27.56 -0.13
C ILE A 90 -0.17 26.24 -0.25
N TYR A 91 -0.02 25.51 0.86
CA TYR A 91 0.55 24.18 0.88
C TYR A 91 -0.10 23.34 1.97
N SER A 92 -0.36 22.07 1.65
CA SER A 92 -0.76 21.07 2.62
C SER A 92 -0.05 19.76 2.30
N TYR A 93 0.34 19.06 3.36
CA TYR A 93 0.83 17.71 3.32
C TYR A 93 0.16 16.93 4.46
N PRO A 94 -0.49 15.80 4.18
CA PRO A 94 -0.83 15.30 2.84
C PRO A 94 -1.74 16.29 2.07
N SER A 95 -1.79 16.15 0.74
CA SER A 95 -2.46 17.11 -0.18
C SER A 95 -3.98 17.24 0.02
N LYS A 96 -4.59 16.38 0.83
CA LYS A 96 -5.97 16.49 1.31
C LYS A 96 -5.92 16.54 2.84
N ASP A 97 -6.80 17.35 3.45
CA ASP A 97 -7.16 17.24 4.87
C ASP A 97 -7.94 15.92 5.09
N THR A 98 -7.32 14.77 4.80
CA THR A 98 -7.78 13.50 5.34
C THR A 98 -7.66 13.63 6.85
N TYR A 99 -8.81 13.76 7.51
CA TYR A 99 -8.95 13.68 8.96
C TYR A 99 -8.54 12.26 9.39
N PHE A 100 -7.24 11.97 9.39
CA PHE A 100 -6.69 10.84 10.09
C PHE A 100 -6.79 11.16 11.58
N SER A 101 -7.97 10.94 12.15
CA SER A 101 -8.14 10.79 13.60
C SER A 101 -7.50 9.47 14.04
N ARG A 102 -6.21 9.29 13.73
CA ARG A 102 -5.39 8.33 14.45
C ARG A 102 -4.92 9.05 15.71
N LYS A 103 -5.44 8.63 16.86
CA LYS A 103 -4.70 8.76 18.13
C LYS A 103 -3.34 8.07 17.94
N SER A 104 -2.33 8.76 17.42
CA SER A 104 -1.06 8.07 17.16
C SER A 104 0.11 9.02 17.11
N GLY A 105 0.81 9.12 18.23
CA GLY A 105 2.25 9.39 18.26
C GLY A 105 2.74 10.74 17.74
N ALA A 106 1.91 11.66 17.29
CA ALA A 106 2.31 12.98 16.80
C ALA A 106 1.96 14.11 17.78
N LYS A 107 2.73 15.19 17.74
CA LYS A 107 2.50 16.42 18.50
C LYS A 107 2.22 17.55 17.52
N SER A 108 1.13 18.30 17.76
CA SER A 108 0.74 19.44 16.94
C SER A 108 1.51 20.71 17.36
N PHE A 109 1.98 21.44 16.37
CA PHE A 109 2.73 22.67 16.50
C PHE A 109 2.17 23.73 15.55
N THR A 110 2.03 24.95 16.05
CA THR A 110 1.51 26.07 15.25
C THR A 110 2.34 27.32 15.53
N LYS A 111 2.75 28.00 14.46
CA LYS A 111 3.47 29.27 14.54
C LYS A 111 2.98 30.23 13.47
N SER A 112 2.69 31.46 13.86
CA SER A 112 2.44 32.56 12.95
C SER A 112 3.53 33.63 13.04
N PHE A 113 3.94 34.20 11.92
CA PHE A 113 4.84 35.35 11.87
C PHE A 113 4.54 36.24 10.66
N THR A 114 4.90 37.52 10.77
CA THR A 114 4.73 38.49 9.67
C THR A 114 6.05 38.65 8.93
N THR A 115 5.99 38.63 7.61
CA THR A 115 7.14 38.88 6.74
C THR A 115 7.50 40.37 6.71
N LYS A 116 8.71 40.72 6.23
CA LYS A 116 9.09 42.12 5.99
C LYS A 116 8.12 42.89 5.09
N ASN A 117 7.42 42.18 4.20
CA ASN A 117 6.49 42.76 3.23
C ASN A 117 5.06 42.88 3.78
N GLY A 118 4.83 42.55 5.07
CA GLY A 118 3.52 42.69 5.73
C GLY A 118 2.62 41.47 5.63
N ASN A 119 2.96 40.47 4.80
CA ASN A 119 2.18 39.23 4.67
C ASN A 119 2.27 38.39 5.97
N SER A 120 1.14 37.84 6.41
CA SER A 120 1.03 36.94 7.56
C SER A 120 1.22 35.49 7.12
N ILE A 121 2.17 34.79 7.72
CA ILE A 121 2.42 33.36 7.46
C ILE A 121 2.00 32.57 8.69
N LEU A 122 1.26 31.49 8.48
CA LEU A 122 0.88 30.50 9.49
C LEU A 122 1.40 29.12 9.06
N ILE A 123 2.20 28.50 9.93
CA ILE A 123 2.66 27.12 9.78
C ILE A 123 1.97 26.30 10.86
N ASN A 124 1.25 25.26 10.44
CA ASN A 124 0.65 24.26 11.32
C ASN A 124 1.21 22.89 10.93
N ALA A 125 1.85 22.20 11.86
CA ALA A 125 2.45 20.90 11.62
C ALA A 125 2.11 19.92 12.74
N GLU A 126 1.78 18.70 12.39
CA GLU A 126 1.69 17.56 13.30
C GLU A 126 2.87 16.65 13.01
N ILE A 127 3.79 16.52 13.96
CA ILE A 127 5.08 15.83 13.78
C ILE A 127 5.12 14.59 14.66
N TYR A 128 5.50 13.45 14.10
CA TYR A 128 5.64 12.20 14.83
C TYR A 128 6.72 12.32 15.91
N THR A 129 6.33 12.05 17.15
CA THR A 129 7.24 11.92 18.30
C THR A 129 7.92 10.55 18.34
N THR A 130 7.37 9.54 17.67
CA THR A 130 7.98 8.22 17.53
C THR A 130 8.17 7.92 16.06
N VAL A 131 9.40 8.09 15.57
CA VAL A 131 9.72 7.74 14.19
C VAL A 131 9.91 6.22 14.11
N GLN A 132 9.13 5.55 13.26
CA GLN A 132 9.22 4.10 13.08
C GLN A 132 10.64 3.66 12.66
N SER A 133 11.36 4.50 11.91
CA SER A 133 12.73 4.24 11.47
C SER A 133 13.72 4.02 12.62
N SER A 134 13.56 4.72 13.76
CA SER A 134 14.44 4.53 14.92
C SER A 134 14.18 3.20 15.63
N LEU A 135 12.91 2.78 15.70
CA LEU A 135 12.53 1.46 16.20
C LEU A 135 13.16 0.35 15.34
N PHE A 136 13.07 0.48 14.02
CA PHE A 136 13.70 -0.45 13.08
C PHE A 136 15.23 -0.45 13.20
N TYR A 137 15.86 0.69 13.47
CA TYR A 137 17.31 0.77 13.66
C TYR A 137 17.77 0.00 14.91
N HIS A 138 17.11 0.22 16.05
CA HIS A 138 17.41 -0.52 17.28
C HIS A 138 17.09 -2.02 17.14
N ALA A 139 16.00 -2.37 16.44
CA ALA A 139 15.64 -3.76 16.19
C ALA A 139 16.67 -4.46 15.28
N ARG A 140 17.10 -3.81 14.19
CA ARG A 140 18.08 -4.35 13.24
C ARG A 140 19.43 -4.59 13.90
N THR A 141 19.92 -3.62 14.68
CA THR A 141 21.20 -3.75 15.38
C THR A 141 21.15 -4.88 16.41
N ALA A 142 20.07 -4.97 17.19
CA ALA A 142 19.86 -6.07 18.13
C ALA A 142 19.79 -7.43 17.44
N PHE A 143 19.05 -7.52 16.32
CA PHE A 143 18.92 -8.73 15.53
C PHE A 143 20.27 -9.22 15.00
N ILE A 144 21.09 -8.33 14.42
CA ILE A 144 22.41 -8.69 13.88
C ILE A 144 23.33 -9.23 14.99
N VAL A 145 23.33 -8.59 16.17
CA VAL A 145 24.16 -9.04 17.29
C VAL A 145 23.71 -10.40 17.81
N ILE A 146 22.39 -10.59 17.99
CA ILE A 146 21.82 -11.88 18.39
C ILE A 146 22.15 -12.96 17.36
N PHE A 147 21.96 -12.68 16.07
CA PHE A 147 22.25 -13.61 14.99
C PHE A 147 23.73 -14.02 14.99
N ALA A 148 24.65 -13.06 15.10
CA ALA A 148 26.08 -13.36 15.18
C ALA A 148 26.43 -14.22 16.42
N ALA A 149 25.83 -13.93 17.57
CA ALA A 149 26.01 -14.72 18.80
C ALA A 149 25.46 -16.14 18.65
N THR A 150 24.30 -16.32 18.01
CA THR A 150 23.73 -17.66 17.73
C THR A 150 24.61 -18.45 16.78
N LEU A 151 25.15 -17.82 15.74
CA LEU A 151 26.02 -18.48 14.76
C LEU A 151 27.33 -18.93 15.43
N ALA A 152 27.92 -18.07 16.27
CA ALA A 152 29.07 -18.43 17.10
C ALA A 152 28.76 -19.61 18.05
N ALA A 153 27.58 -19.61 18.68
CA ALA A 153 27.16 -20.72 19.55
C ALA A 153 27.06 -22.05 18.78
N ILE A 154 26.48 -22.03 17.58
CA ILE A 154 26.35 -23.20 16.71
C ILE A 154 27.73 -23.71 16.28
N LEU A 155 28.63 -22.82 15.84
CA LEU A 155 29.99 -23.21 15.46
C LEU A 155 30.73 -23.88 16.62
N ILE A 156 30.62 -23.32 17.82
CA ILE A 156 31.24 -23.89 19.03
C ILE A 156 30.65 -25.26 19.36
N LEU A 157 29.34 -25.47 19.18
CA LEU A 157 28.71 -26.78 19.36
C LEU A 157 29.21 -27.81 18.34
N ILE A 158 29.40 -27.42 17.08
CA ILE A 158 29.94 -28.30 16.03
C ILE A 158 31.37 -28.71 16.36
N PHE A 159 32.26 -27.75 16.65
CA PHE A 159 33.65 -28.05 17.01
C PHE A 159 33.77 -28.86 18.30
N ALA A 160 32.91 -28.62 19.29
CA ALA A 160 32.88 -29.40 20.52
C ALA A 160 32.38 -30.84 20.31
N LYS A 161 31.55 -31.09 19.29
CA LYS A 161 31.09 -32.43 18.91
C LYS A 161 32.23 -33.21 18.25
N THR A 162 32.95 -32.60 17.30
CA THR A 162 34.08 -33.24 16.60
C THR A 162 35.18 -33.71 17.56
N GLU A 163 35.45 -32.97 18.63
CA GLU A 163 36.48 -33.32 19.63
C GLU A 163 36.05 -34.48 20.55
N LYS A 164 34.76 -34.81 20.60
CA LYS A 164 34.22 -35.93 21.40
C LYS A 164 34.28 -37.25 20.63
N ASP A 165 34.14 -37.19 19.31
CA ASP A 165 34.23 -38.35 18.42
C ASP A 165 35.68 -38.88 18.26
N GLU A 166 36.70 -38.11 18.64
CA GLU A 166 38.12 -38.56 18.66
C GLU A 166 38.52 -39.32 19.95
N ILE A 167 37.70 -39.31 21.01
CA ILE A 167 38.08 -39.87 22.32
C ILE A 167 37.43 -41.24 22.63
N ASP A 168 36.34 -41.60 21.95
CA ASP A 168 35.63 -42.88 22.21
C ASP A 168 36.02 -44.02 21.24
N GLY A 169 37.19 -43.91 20.60
CA GLY A 169 37.78 -45.00 19.82
C GLY A 169 38.59 -45.96 20.71
N ILE A 170 37.92 -46.97 21.28
CA ILE A 170 38.37 -48.34 21.61
C ILE A 170 37.52 -48.85 22.79
N ASP A 171 36.49 -49.65 22.51
CA ASP A 171 36.32 -50.99 23.09
C ASP A 171 35.19 -51.76 22.38
N GLU A 172 35.59 -52.93 21.86
CA GLU A 172 34.88 -54.17 21.52
C GLU A 172 33.37 -54.20 21.12
N ILE A 173 33.19 -54.48 19.82
CA ILE A 173 32.38 -55.55 19.21
C ILE A 173 31.37 -56.28 20.12
N SER A 174 30.08 -56.18 19.76
CA SER A 174 29.20 -57.35 19.74
C SER A 174 28.28 -57.29 18.51
N PHE A 175 28.33 -58.37 17.74
CA PHE A 175 27.49 -58.67 16.59
C PHE A 175 26.06 -58.97 17.06
N GLU A 176 25.07 -58.47 16.33
CA GLU A 176 23.95 -59.32 15.90
C GLU A 176 23.39 -58.76 14.59
N ASP A 177 23.41 -59.66 13.61
CA ASP A 177 23.09 -59.52 12.20
C ASP A 177 21.70 -60.11 12.03
N GLU A 178 20.74 -59.34 11.54
CA GLU A 178 19.59 -59.92 10.81
C GLU A 178 19.29 -59.05 9.59
N THR A 179 19.77 -59.57 8.47
CA THR A 179 19.41 -59.28 7.09
C THR A 179 17.91 -59.46 6.84
N GLU A 180 17.30 -58.59 6.03
CA GLU A 180 16.59 -59.06 4.84
C GLU A 180 16.45 -57.97 3.77
N SER A 181 16.95 -58.31 2.60
CA SER A 181 16.75 -57.69 1.28
C SER A 181 15.25 -57.70 0.91
N THR A 182 14.74 -56.98 -0.09
CA THR A 182 14.93 -57.31 -1.52
C THR A 182 14.24 -56.26 -2.41
N ASP A 183 15.02 -55.73 -3.35
CA ASP A 183 14.79 -55.34 -4.75
C ASP A 183 13.68 -54.38 -5.25
N LYS A 184 14.20 -53.27 -5.81
CA LYS A 184 14.02 -52.66 -7.16
C LYS A 184 13.17 -53.39 -8.22
N GLU A 185 12.45 -52.59 -9.01
CA GLU A 185 12.50 -52.44 -10.50
C GLU A 185 11.48 -51.34 -10.90
N ILE A 186 11.80 -50.20 -11.54
CA ILE A 186 12.21 -49.85 -12.94
C ILE A 186 11.26 -50.35 -14.05
N PHE A 187 10.55 -49.42 -14.71
CA PHE A 187 10.34 -49.21 -16.17
C PHE A 187 9.07 -48.33 -16.38
N SER A 188 8.85 -47.48 -17.37
CA SER A 188 9.64 -46.78 -18.40
C SER A 188 8.66 -45.90 -19.22
N GLN A 189 9.07 -44.65 -19.44
CA GLN A 189 9.05 -43.82 -20.66
C GLN A 189 8.08 -44.03 -21.86
N ASN A 190 7.83 -42.86 -22.48
CA ASN A 190 7.50 -42.53 -23.89
C ASN A 190 6.00 -42.38 -24.22
N LYS A 191 5.53 -41.44 -25.06
CA LYS A 191 6.18 -40.57 -26.05
C LYS A 191 5.23 -39.42 -26.46
N THR A 192 5.86 -38.38 -27.00
CA THR A 192 5.42 -37.23 -27.81
C THR A 192 4.25 -37.47 -28.79
N ASP A 193 3.48 -36.42 -29.08
CA ASP A 193 3.31 -35.90 -30.44
C ASP A 193 2.86 -34.42 -30.44
N GLU A 194 3.52 -33.63 -31.29
CA GLU A 194 3.13 -32.28 -31.72
C GLU A 194 1.91 -32.35 -32.68
N ILE A 195 1.08 -31.31 -32.71
CA ILE A 195 0.70 -30.59 -33.94
C ILE A 195 0.05 -29.25 -33.55
N SER A 196 0.53 -28.21 -34.25
CA SER A 196 0.08 -26.82 -34.31
C SER A 196 -1.28 -26.67 -35.03
N SER A 197 -2.14 -25.75 -34.57
CA SER A 197 -2.55 -24.54 -35.34
C SER A 197 -3.72 -23.75 -34.71
N GLU A 198 -3.49 -22.44 -34.57
CA GLU A 198 -4.41 -21.30 -34.73
C GLU A 198 -5.60 -20.99 -33.78
N LYS A 199 -5.38 -19.91 -32.99
CA LYS A 199 -6.25 -18.75 -32.64
C LYS A 199 -7.65 -18.98 -32.03
N GLN A 200 -7.83 -18.55 -30.78
CA GLN A 200 -8.64 -17.36 -30.43
C GLN A 200 -8.41 -16.92 -28.96
N HIS A 201 -8.46 -15.61 -28.75
CA HIS A 201 -8.33 -14.90 -27.47
C HIS A 201 -9.46 -15.31 -26.51
N ASP A 202 -9.15 -15.98 -25.41
CA ASP A 202 -10.01 -16.03 -24.22
C ASP A 202 -9.12 -15.87 -22.98
N GLU A 203 -9.32 -14.74 -22.32
CA GLU A 203 -8.49 -14.17 -21.26
C GLU A 203 -8.91 -14.75 -19.89
N TYR A 204 -7.98 -15.45 -19.25
CA TYR A 204 -7.81 -15.74 -17.81
C TYR A 204 -9.06 -15.63 -16.92
N ALA A 205 -9.91 -16.65 -16.94
CA ALA A 205 -10.96 -16.85 -15.93
C ALA A 205 -10.41 -17.62 -14.72
N LEU A 206 -10.72 -17.16 -13.50
CA LEU A 206 -10.44 -17.93 -12.27
C LEU A 206 -11.22 -19.24 -12.28
N THR A 207 -10.54 -20.35 -11.94
CA THR A 207 -11.23 -21.64 -11.81
C THR A 207 -12.20 -21.61 -10.62
N GLU A 208 -13.28 -22.39 -10.71
CA GLU A 208 -14.28 -22.50 -9.63
C GLU A 208 -13.69 -23.03 -8.30
N GLU A 209 -12.55 -23.72 -8.38
CA GLU A 209 -11.77 -24.19 -7.24
C GLU A 209 -10.98 -23.05 -6.58
N GLU A 210 -10.35 -22.17 -7.36
CA GLU A 210 -9.66 -20.97 -6.86
C GLU A 210 -10.63 -19.96 -6.25
N LYS A 211 -11.83 -19.81 -6.80
CA LYS A 211 -12.88 -18.97 -6.23
C LYS A 211 -13.26 -19.43 -4.82
N LYS A 212 -13.42 -20.73 -4.60
CA LYS A 212 -13.78 -21.27 -3.27
C LYS A 212 -12.66 -21.14 -2.22
N GLN A 213 -11.40 -21.17 -2.64
CA GLN A 213 -10.26 -21.10 -1.72
C GLN A 213 -9.88 -19.67 -1.32
N LEU A 214 -10.08 -18.70 -2.21
CA LEU A 214 -9.51 -17.34 -2.07
C LEU A 214 -10.53 -16.27 -1.67
N PHE A 215 -11.83 -16.57 -1.81
CA PHE A 215 -12.91 -15.61 -1.64
C PHE A 215 -13.55 -15.68 -0.24
N ASP A 216 -13.77 -14.52 0.39
CA ASP A 216 -14.39 -14.42 1.72
C ASP A 216 -15.82 -13.84 1.71
N GLY A 217 -16.29 -13.34 0.56
CA GLY A 217 -17.64 -12.78 0.39
C GLY A 217 -17.68 -11.53 -0.49
N PHE A 218 -18.89 -11.10 -0.86
CA PHE A 218 -19.17 -9.82 -1.52
C PHE A 218 -19.77 -8.85 -0.51
N ASP A 219 -19.33 -7.59 -0.53
CA ASP A 219 -20.05 -6.49 0.12
C ASP A 219 -21.01 -5.86 -0.91
N THR A 220 -22.30 -5.78 -0.55
CA THR A 220 -23.38 -5.20 -1.39
C THR A 220 -23.95 -3.95 -0.73
N VAL A 221 -24.29 -2.94 -1.53
CA VAL A 221 -24.97 -1.73 -1.05
C VAL A 221 -26.49 -1.90 -1.20
N ASP A 222 -27.23 -1.86 -0.08
CA ASP A 222 -28.70 -1.84 -0.08
C ASP A 222 -29.20 -0.39 -0.25
N PHE A 223 -29.94 -0.13 -1.32
CA PHE A 223 -30.44 1.21 -1.68
C PHE A 223 -31.85 1.52 -1.13
N SER A 224 -32.37 0.75 -0.18
CA SER A 224 -33.70 0.98 0.37
C SER A 224 -33.75 1.91 1.60
N GLN A 225 -33.82 3.24 1.39
CA GLN A 225 -34.72 4.22 2.06
C GLN A 225 -34.27 5.69 1.89
N ASN A 226 -35.28 6.58 1.81
CA ASN A 226 -35.26 7.96 1.30
C ASN A 226 -35.31 9.03 2.44
N GLU A 227 -34.89 10.25 2.08
CA GLU A 227 -35.00 11.57 2.76
C GLU A 227 -34.03 11.86 3.94
N ASN A 228 -33.27 12.97 3.96
CA ASN A 228 -33.67 14.36 3.68
C ASN A 228 -32.58 15.22 3.03
N LYS A 229 -33.04 16.13 2.16
CA LYS A 229 -32.31 17.27 1.59
C LYS A 229 -32.09 18.34 2.65
N ASP A 230 -30.88 18.89 2.70
CA ASP A 230 -30.67 20.27 3.13
C ASP A 230 -29.87 21.02 2.05
N GLU A 231 -30.54 22.00 1.45
CA GLU A 231 -29.96 23.01 0.57
C GLU A 231 -28.93 23.86 1.32
N LYS A 232 -27.87 24.33 0.64
CA LYS A 232 -27.55 25.78 0.58
C LYS A 232 -26.44 26.16 -0.42
N ILE A 233 -26.89 27.00 -1.37
CA ILE A 233 -26.32 28.26 -1.86
C ILE A 233 -25.06 28.18 -2.74
N PHE A 234 -25.35 28.34 -4.04
CA PHE A 234 -24.48 28.80 -5.11
C PHE A 234 -23.97 30.23 -4.83
N SER A 235 -22.67 30.47 -5.02
CA SER A 235 -22.16 31.81 -5.29
C SER A 235 -21.48 31.82 -6.64
N GLU A 236 -22.15 32.47 -7.58
CA GLU A 236 -21.68 32.81 -8.92
C GLU A 236 -20.54 33.84 -8.81
N ASN A 237 -19.42 33.61 -9.49
CA ASN A 237 -18.53 34.66 -9.98
C ASN A 237 -17.79 34.16 -11.21
N THR A 238 -17.83 35.01 -12.24
CA THR A 238 -17.39 34.87 -13.62
C THR A 238 -15.88 34.98 -13.81
N ASP A 239 -15.43 34.30 -14.87
CA ASP A 239 -14.25 34.50 -15.72
C ASP A 239 -12.85 34.43 -15.09
N THR A 240 -12.13 33.32 -15.36
CA THR A 240 -11.05 33.32 -16.38
C THR A 240 -10.67 31.88 -16.74
N GLU A 241 -10.71 31.58 -18.04
CA GLU A 241 -10.34 30.30 -18.64
C GLU A 241 -8.85 30.02 -18.43
N GLU A 242 -8.53 29.07 -17.54
CA GLU A 242 -7.35 28.21 -17.71
C GLU A 242 -7.88 26.83 -18.10
N GLU A 243 -7.54 26.37 -19.29
CA GLU A 243 -7.87 25.04 -19.81
C GLU A 243 -7.40 23.96 -18.82
N LYS A 244 -8.31 23.50 -17.95
CA LYS A 244 -8.16 22.27 -17.19
C LYS A 244 -8.22 21.11 -18.17
N SER A 245 -7.06 20.56 -18.51
CA SER A 245 -6.98 19.30 -19.26
C SER A 245 -7.65 18.19 -18.45
N CYS A 246 -8.82 17.73 -18.91
CA CYS A 246 -9.47 16.52 -18.43
C CYS A 246 -8.51 15.31 -18.52
N PRO A 247 -8.66 14.28 -17.68
CA PRO A 247 -7.96 13.02 -17.87
C PRO A 247 -8.39 12.42 -19.20
N LYS A 248 -7.52 12.47 -20.22
CA LYS A 248 -7.73 11.66 -21.41
C LYS A 248 -7.58 10.20 -21.00
N THR A 249 -8.60 9.40 -21.28
CA THR A 249 -8.57 7.97 -20.99
C THR A 249 -7.37 7.33 -21.71
N GLN A 250 -6.65 6.46 -21.01
CA GLN A 250 -5.47 5.79 -21.58
C GLN A 250 -5.88 4.50 -22.31
N PRO A 251 -5.17 4.10 -23.38
CA PRO A 251 -5.40 2.81 -24.04
C PRO A 251 -5.10 1.64 -23.10
N ILE A 252 -5.92 0.58 -23.17
CA ILE A 252 -5.82 -0.60 -22.29
C ILE A 252 -4.51 -1.40 -22.44
N GLU A 253 -3.77 -1.23 -23.55
CA GLU A 253 -2.50 -1.94 -23.84
C GLU A 253 -1.44 -1.78 -22.74
N ASN A 254 -1.47 -0.68 -21.98
CA ASN A 254 -0.52 -0.41 -20.90
C ASN A 254 -1.10 -0.64 -19.49
N LEU A 255 -2.32 -1.15 -19.37
CA LEU A 255 -3.02 -1.28 -18.09
C LEU A 255 -2.26 -2.14 -17.09
N GLU A 256 -1.83 -3.34 -17.49
CA GLU A 256 -1.16 -4.29 -16.60
C GLU A 256 0.17 -3.72 -16.09
N ALA A 257 0.99 -3.17 -16.99
CA ALA A 257 2.26 -2.54 -16.63
C ALA A 257 2.07 -1.35 -15.67
N LYS A 258 1.02 -0.54 -15.88
CA LYS A 258 0.68 0.57 -14.99
C LYS A 258 0.11 0.12 -13.65
N CYS A 259 -0.66 -0.96 -13.62
CA CYS A 259 -1.13 -1.58 -12.41
C CYS A 259 0.06 -2.12 -11.58
N GLU A 260 1.04 -2.76 -12.23
CA GLU A 260 2.26 -3.23 -11.57
C GLU A 260 3.10 -2.07 -11.02
N GLU A 261 3.29 -1.00 -11.80
CA GLU A 261 3.97 0.22 -11.33
C GLU A 261 3.29 0.81 -10.09
N ALA A 262 1.95 0.88 -10.09
CA ALA A 262 1.15 1.38 -8.97
C ALA A 262 1.24 0.45 -7.74
N LEU A 263 1.29 -0.87 -7.93
CA LEU A 263 1.47 -1.84 -6.84
C LEU A 263 2.85 -1.71 -6.17
N VAL A 264 3.90 -1.53 -6.97
CA VAL A 264 5.26 -1.29 -6.46
C VAL A 264 5.29 0.00 -5.64
N LYS A 265 4.73 1.10 -6.17
CA LYS A 265 4.62 2.37 -5.43
C LYS A 265 3.84 2.20 -4.13
N ALA A 266 2.72 1.48 -4.15
CA ALA A 266 1.92 1.23 -2.95
C ALA A 266 2.72 0.43 -1.91
N ALA A 267 3.53 -0.54 -2.33
CA ALA A 267 4.41 -1.29 -1.45
C ALA A 267 5.51 -0.41 -0.83
N GLU A 268 6.15 0.45 -1.63
CA GLU A 268 7.18 1.39 -1.17
C GLU A 268 6.64 2.41 -0.17
N ASN A 269 5.43 2.91 -0.41
CA ASN A 269 4.79 3.94 0.42
C ASN A 269 4.03 3.37 1.62
N GLY A 270 3.94 2.04 1.74
CA GLY A 270 3.10 1.39 2.75
C GLY A 270 1.62 1.73 2.61
N SER A 271 1.18 2.07 1.39
CA SER A 271 -0.19 2.39 1.05
C SER A 271 -0.88 1.22 0.35
N ASP A 272 -2.12 1.45 -0.08
CA ASP A 272 -2.93 0.47 -0.76
C ASP A 272 -3.27 0.90 -2.19
N LEU A 273 -3.70 -0.06 -3.00
CA LEU A 273 -4.16 0.15 -4.36
C LEU A 273 -5.53 -0.52 -4.51
N ALA A 274 -6.50 0.20 -5.06
CA ALA A 274 -7.78 -0.37 -5.46
C ALA A 274 -7.95 -0.29 -6.98
N VAL A 275 -8.66 -1.26 -7.53
CA VAL A 275 -9.00 -1.34 -8.95
C VAL A 275 -10.51 -1.40 -9.06
N LEU A 276 -11.08 -0.52 -9.88
CA LEU A 276 -12.49 -0.56 -10.27
C LEU A 276 -12.58 -0.91 -11.75
N ILE A 277 -13.52 -1.79 -12.09
CA ILE A 277 -13.91 -2.10 -13.46
C ILE A 277 -15.36 -1.69 -13.61
N ILE A 278 -15.59 -0.66 -14.41
CA ILE A 278 -16.89 -0.07 -14.69
C ILE A 278 -17.31 -0.52 -16.09
N LYS A 279 -18.47 -1.15 -16.18
CA LYS A 279 -19.07 -1.54 -17.46
C LYS A 279 -20.35 -0.75 -17.68
N VAL A 280 -20.41 -0.07 -18.81
CA VAL A 280 -21.64 0.58 -19.27
C VAL A 280 -22.27 -0.29 -20.35
N ASN A 281 -23.41 -0.90 -20.03
CA ASN A 281 -24.18 -1.68 -20.98
C ASN A 281 -25.12 -0.75 -21.74
N SER A 282 -24.75 -0.43 -22.99
CA SER A 282 -25.62 0.27 -23.92
C SER A 282 -26.20 -0.67 -24.95
N SER A 283 -27.50 -0.54 -25.22
CA SER A 283 -28.20 -1.29 -26.26
C SER A 283 -27.84 -0.83 -27.68
N GLU A 284 -27.33 0.39 -27.84
CA GLU A 284 -26.78 0.92 -29.10
C GLU A 284 -25.57 1.84 -28.78
N ASN A 285 -24.53 1.85 -29.63
CA ASN A 285 -23.25 2.58 -29.44
C ASN A 285 -23.39 4.12 -29.47
N GLU A 286 -24.20 4.70 -28.59
CA GLU A 286 -24.61 6.11 -28.64
C GLU A 286 -24.01 6.98 -27.54
N ILE A 287 -23.16 6.43 -26.66
CA ILE A 287 -22.43 7.25 -25.68
C ILE A 287 -21.12 7.70 -26.31
N SER A 288 -20.91 9.02 -26.41
CA SER A 288 -19.59 9.50 -26.81
C SER A 288 -18.60 9.28 -25.67
N LEU A 289 -17.37 8.87 -25.99
CA LEU A 289 -16.28 8.77 -25.01
C LEU A 289 -16.10 10.09 -24.24
N GLU A 290 -16.37 11.24 -24.88
CA GLU A 290 -16.37 12.55 -24.24
C GLU A 290 -17.40 12.69 -23.11
N GLN A 291 -18.61 12.12 -23.23
CA GLN A 291 -19.60 12.15 -22.17
C GLN A 291 -19.13 11.36 -20.94
N ILE A 292 -18.42 10.25 -21.17
CA ILE A 292 -17.89 9.40 -20.09
C ILE A 292 -16.62 10.02 -19.49
N GLU A 293 -15.73 10.58 -20.31
CA GLU A 293 -14.52 11.28 -19.86
C GLU A 293 -14.86 12.48 -18.97
N ASN A 294 -15.95 13.20 -19.27
CA ASN A 294 -16.43 14.30 -18.42
C ASN A 294 -16.99 13.85 -17.06
N ILE A 295 -17.14 12.54 -16.81
CA ILE A 295 -17.45 12.02 -15.48
C ILE A 295 -16.18 11.94 -14.62
N PHE A 296 -15.04 11.68 -15.25
CA PHE A 296 -13.75 11.67 -14.58
C PHE A 296 -13.19 13.10 -14.58
N ASP A 297 -13.53 13.88 -13.56
CA ASP A 297 -13.06 15.26 -13.46
C ASP A 297 -11.54 15.37 -13.19
N SER A 298 -11.01 16.60 -13.24
CA SER A 298 -9.58 16.87 -13.02
C SER A 298 -9.10 16.53 -11.60
N ASP A 299 -10.00 16.44 -10.64
CA ASP A 299 -9.67 16.20 -9.23
C ASP A 299 -9.61 14.68 -8.95
N PHE A 300 -10.43 13.91 -9.65
CA PHE A 300 -10.36 12.45 -9.76
C PHE A 300 -9.04 11.99 -10.39
N ALA A 301 -8.61 12.65 -11.47
CA ALA A 301 -7.40 12.33 -12.24
C ALA A 301 -6.09 12.35 -11.44
N GLN A 302 -6.03 13.03 -10.29
CA GLN A 302 -4.78 13.19 -9.53
C GLN A 302 -4.36 11.92 -8.78
N ASN A 303 -5.32 11.08 -8.41
CA ASN A 303 -5.08 9.82 -7.71
C ASN A 303 -5.62 8.60 -8.47
N ALA A 304 -6.14 8.83 -9.68
CA ALA A 304 -6.77 7.81 -10.49
C ALA A 304 -6.15 7.74 -11.88
N LEU A 305 -5.80 6.54 -12.33
CA LEU A 305 -5.49 6.26 -13.72
C LEU A 305 -6.70 5.59 -14.36
N VAL A 306 -7.26 6.20 -15.40
CA VAL A 306 -8.43 5.66 -16.10
C VAL A 306 -8.02 5.12 -17.46
N PHE A 307 -8.41 3.88 -17.72
CA PHE A 307 -8.20 3.15 -18.97
C PHE A 307 -9.55 2.77 -19.56
N SER A 308 -9.68 2.83 -20.87
CA SER A 308 -10.89 2.39 -21.58
C SER A 308 -10.54 1.37 -22.65
N ASP A 309 -11.51 0.50 -22.92
CA ASP A 309 -11.53 -0.34 -24.10
C ASP A 309 -12.65 0.06 -25.07
N GLU A 310 -12.64 -0.54 -26.26
CA GLU A 310 -13.68 -0.35 -27.28
C GLU A 310 -15.04 -0.95 -26.89
N SER A 311 -15.10 -1.68 -25.77
CA SER A 311 -16.29 -2.39 -25.29
C SER A 311 -17.07 -1.60 -24.24
N ASN A 312 -16.82 -0.29 -24.04
CA ASN A 312 -17.41 0.51 -22.96
C ASN A 312 -17.09 -0.05 -21.56
N LEU A 313 -15.91 -0.64 -21.40
CA LEU A 313 -15.36 -1.07 -20.13
C LEU A 313 -14.22 -0.13 -19.74
N PHE A 314 -14.31 0.40 -18.54
CA PHE A 314 -13.36 1.34 -17.97
C PHE A 314 -12.68 0.69 -16.78
N THR A 315 -11.36 0.73 -16.77
CA THR A 315 -10.58 0.30 -15.61
C THR A 315 -9.98 1.52 -14.93
N VAL A 316 -10.26 1.68 -13.64
CA VAL A 316 -9.72 2.76 -12.82
C VAL A 316 -8.77 2.17 -11.79
N LEU A 317 -7.53 2.65 -11.78
CA LEU A 317 -6.57 2.38 -10.72
C LEU A 317 -6.62 3.52 -9.72
N LEU A 318 -7.07 3.27 -8.49
CA LEU A 318 -7.12 4.25 -7.40
C LEU A 318 -5.90 4.08 -6.50
N GLU A 319 -4.90 4.94 -6.68
CA GLU A 319 -3.68 4.93 -5.88
C GLU A 319 -3.97 5.39 -4.44
N ASN A 320 -3.23 4.84 -3.47
CA ASN A 320 -3.35 5.16 -2.04
C ASN A 320 -4.75 4.92 -1.46
N THR A 321 -5.51 3.98 -2.02
CA THR A 321 -6.92 3.76 -1.69
C THR A 321 -7.16 2.30 -1.29
N GLY A 322 -7.74 2.10 -0.11
CA GLY A 322 -8.16 0.78 0.39
C GLY A 322 -9.57 0.39 -0.09
N LEU A 323 -10.01 -0.83 0.25
CA LEU A 323 -11.29 -1.37 -0.23
C LEU A 323 -12.52 -0.52 0.16
N ASP A 324 -12.60 -0.08 1.42
CA ASP A 324 -13.75 0.67 1.93
C ASP A 324 -13.85 2.07 1.30
N ASP A 325 -12.71 2.76 1.14
CA ASP A 325 -12.65 4.06 0.47
C ASP A 325 -12.97 3.92 -1.02
N ALA A 326 -12.46 2.86 -1.66
CA ALA A 326 -12.78 2.56 -3.06
C ALA A 326 -14.27 2.27 -3.28
N MET A 327 -14.95 1.65 -2.32
CA MET A 327 -16.40 1.45 -2.36
C MET A 327 -17.16 2.77 -2.31
N THR A 328 -16.70 3.73 -1.51
CA THR A 328 -17.29 5.07 -1.44
C THR A 328 -17.14 5.79 -2.78
N VAL A 329 -15.94 5.76 -3.36
CA VAL A 329 -15.67 6.31 -4.70
C VAL A 329 -16.51 5.62 -5.77
N ALA A 330 -16.62 4.28 -5.73
CA ALA A 330 -17.44 3.53 -6.68
C ALA A 330 -18.91 3.96 -6.62
N LYS A 331 -19.43 4.27 -5.44
CA LYS A 331 -20.80 4.75 -5.26
C LYS A 331 -21.00 6.14 -5.89
N GLU A 332 -20.09 7.07 -5.65
CA GLU A 332 -20.13 8.42 -6.26
C GLU A 332 -20.09 8.33 -7.79
N ILE A 333 -19.16 7.53 -8.34
CA ILE A 333 -19.07 7.27 -9.78
C ILE A 333 -20.37 6.65 -10.30
N PHE A 334 -20.93 5.65 -9.60
CA PHE A 334 -22.16 5.00 -10.03
C PHE A 334 -23.34 5.98 -10.07
N GLU A 335 -23.48 6.85 -9.07
CA GLU A 335 -24.52 7.88 -9.02
C GLU A 335 -24.37 8.86 -10.18
N ASP A 336 -23.15 9.35 -10.45
CA ASP A 336 -22.86 10.26 -11.56
C ASP A 336 -23.13 9.62 -12.94
N PHE A 337 -22.69 8.38 -13.13
CA PHE A 337 -22.96 7.63 -14.36
C PHE A 337 -24.46 7.36 -14.51
N SER A 338 -25.15 7.00 -13.42
CA SER A 338 -26.59 6.72 -13.45
C SER A 338 -27.41 7.97 -13.73
N GLU A 339 -27.03 9.13 -13.20
CA GLU A 339 -27.69 10.41 -13.47
C GLU A 339 -27.45 10.85 -14.92
N LYS A 340 -26.20 10.86 -15.38
CA LYS A 340 -25.83 11.34 -16.71
C LYS A 340 -26.27 10.41 -17.84
N LEU A 341 -26.48 9.12 -17.55
CA LEU A 341 -26.91 8.11 -18.53
C LEU A 341 -28.38 7.67 -18.34
N ALA A 342 -29.12 8.30 -17.41
CA ALA A 342 -30.52 7.98 -17.13
C ALA A 342 -31.40 8.04 -18.39
N ASP A 343 -31.20 9.07 -19.22
CA ASP A 343 -31.98 9.32 -20.43
C ASP A 343 -31.75 8.27 -21.53
N ALA A 344 -30.62 7.56 -21.48
CA ALA A 344 -30.23 6.53 -22.44
C ALA A 344 -30.68 5.10 -22.03
N GLY A 345 -31.26 4.92 -20.84
CA GLY A 345 -31.72 3.62 -20.35
C GLY A 345 -30.59 2.60 -20.12
N GLN A 346 -29.37 3.07 -19.92
CA GLN A 346 -28.17 2.23 -19.84
C GLN A 346 -27.94 1.72 -18.42
N LYS A 347 -27.50 0.46 -18.31
CA LYS A 347 -27.17 -0.15 -17.03
C LYS A 347 -25.67 -0.07 -16.78
N VAL A 348 -25.30 0.55 -15.66
CA VAL A 348 -23.91 0.66 -15.21
C VAL A 348 -23.68 -0.41 -14.15
N THR A 349 -22.53 -1.07 -14.19
CA THR A 349 -22.12 -2.03 -13.16
C THR A 349 -20.65 -1.85 -12.84
N ILE A 350 -20.29 -2.03 -11.58
CA ILE A 350 -18.94 -1.81 -11.06
C ILE A 350 -18.50 -3.03 -10.28
N GLY A 351 -17.37 -3.59 -10.66
CA GLY A 351 -16.62 -4.54 -9.84
C GLY A 351 -15.38 -3.89 -9.29
N LEU A 352 -15.02 -4.17 -8.05
CA LEU A 352 -13.78 -3.63 -7.49
C LEU A 352 -13.02 -4.67 -6.65
N SER A 353 -11.70 -4.52 -6.60
CA SER A 353 -10.82 -5.30 -5.71
C SER A 353 -9.72 -4.37 -5.17
N SER A 354 -9.05 -4.80 -4.11
CA SER A 354 -7.94 -4.06 -3.51
C SER A 354 -6.79 -4.99 -3.12
N LYS A 355 -5.59 -4.42 -3.13
CA LYS A 355 -4.40 -5.07 -2.59
C LYS A 355 -4.58 -5.39 -1.10
N ASN A 356 -5.32 -4.57 -0.32
CA ASN A 356 -5.70 -4.84 1.07
C ASN A 356 -4.55 -5.36 1.96
N GLY A 357 -3.38 -4.75 1.81
CA GLY A 357 -2.18 -5.08 2.60
C GLY A 357 -1.46 -6.41 2.26
N ARG A 358 -1.99 -7.27 1.37
CA ARG A 358 -1.28 -8.49 0.91
C ARG A 358 -0.32 -8.19 -0.25
N THR A 359 0.59 -9.12 -0.52
CA THR A 359 1.35 -9.13 -1.77
C THR A 359 0.48 -9.78 -2.85
N VAL A 360 0.17 -9.07 -3.92
CA VAL A 360 -0.67 -9.55 -5.04
C VAL A 360 -0.08 -9.07 -6.37
N SER A 361 -0.19 -9.87 -7.43
CA SER A 361 0.23 -9.43 -8.77
C SER A 361 -0.84 -8.53 -9.42
N SER A 362 -0.42 -7.68 -10.36
CA SER A 362 -1.32 -6.87 -11.19
C SER A 362 -2.37 -7.72 -11.89
N GLU A 363 -1.96 -8.79 -12.59
CA GLU A 363 -2.85 -9.76 -13.26
C GLU A 363 -3.95 -10.27 -12.32
N ARG A 364 -3.56 -10.67 -11.10
CA ARG A 364 -4.50 -11.23 -10.12
C ARG A 364 -5.49 -10.18 -9.64
N LEU A 365 -5.00 -8.99 -9.29
CA LEU A 365 -5.85 -7.90 -8.78
C LEU A 365 -6.87 -7.44 -9.82
N LEU A 366 -6.44 -7.31 -11.08
CA LEU A 366 -7.31 -6.99 -12.23
C LEU A 366 -8.36 -8.08 -12.45
N THR A 367 -7.96 -9.35 -12.37
CA THR A 367 -8.87 -10.50 -12.52
C THR A 367 -9.95 -10.53 -11.45
N GLU A 368 -9.58 -10.27 -10.19
CA GLU A 368 -10.54 -10.23 -9.08
C GLU A 368 -11.58 -9.11 -9.24
N ALA A 369 -11.15 -7.91 -9.61
CA ALA A 369 -12.06 -6.81 -9.92
C ALA A 369 -12.98 -7.15 -11.11
N ARG A 370 -12.46 -7.88 -12.10
CA ARG A 370 -13.22 -8.26 -13.31
C ARG A 370 -14.29 -9.31 -12.99
N GLU A 371 -13.96 -10.29 -12.16
CA GLU A 371 -14.94 -11.29 -11.70
C GLU A 371 -16.02 -10.64 -10.82
N ALA A 372 -15.66 -9.68 -9.96
CA ALA A 372 -16.65 -8.88 -9.22
C ALA A 372 -17.57 -8.11 -10.17
N GLN A 373 -17.04 -7.53 -11.25
CA GLN A 373 -17.85 -6.79 -12.21
C GLN A 373 -18.81 -7.71 -12.97
N LYS A 374 -18.33 -8.89 -13.40
CA LYS A 374 -19.19 -9.91 -14.02
C LYS A 374 -20.31 -10.34 -13.08
N HIS A 375 -20.02 -10.46 -11.78
CA HIS A 375 -21.04 -10.79 -10.79
C HIS A 375 -22.07 -9.65 -10.62
N ALA A 376 -21.62 -8.38 -10.61
CA ALA A 376 -22.51 -7.22 -10.57
C ALA A 376 -23.42 -7.14 -11.80
N ALA A 377 -22.95 -7.62 -12.95
CA ALA A 377 -23.77 -7.72 -14.16
C ALA A 377 -24.92 -8.73 -14.02
N THR A 378 -24.72 -9.81 -13.25
CA THR A 378 -25.71 -10.86 -13.02
C THR A 378 -26.67 -10.58 -11.87
N GLU A 379 -26.32 -9.70 -10.94
CA GLU A 379 -27.12 -9.33 -9.76
C GLU A 379 -27.84 -7.99 -9.98
N PRO A 380 -29.17 -7.97 -10.21
CA PRO A 380 -29.91 -6.74 -10.51
C PRO A 380 -29.91 -5.73 -9.36
N ASP A 381 -29.95 -6.24 -8.12
CA ASP A 381 -30.09 -5.45 -6.90
C ASP A 381 -28.74 -5.01 -6.32
N SER A 382 -27.62 -5.37 -6.97
CA SER A 382 -26.26 -5.05 -6.50
C SER A 382 -25.38 -4.64 -7.68
N PRO A 383 -25.54 -3.41 -8.18
CA PRO A 383 -24.77 -2.91 -9.33
C PRO A 383 -23.31 -2.63 -9.02
N ILE A 384 -22.94 -2.59 -7.74
CA ILE A 384 -21.55 -2.43 -7.27
C ILE A 384 -21.22 -3.63 -6.39
N ILE A 385 -20.15 -4.34 -6.74
CA ILE A 385 -19.70 -5.54 -6.03
C ILE A 385 -18.20 -5.47 -5.78
N ALA A 386 -17.78 -5.76 -4.55
CA ALA A 386 -16.37 -5.84 -4.18
C ALA A 386 -15.89 -7.29 -4.00
N PHE A 387 -14.77 -7.63 -4.65
CA PHE A 387 -14.06 -8.87 -4.38
C PHE A 387 -13.24 -8.72 -3.09
N ARG A 388 -13.66 -9.41 -2.03
CA ARG A 388 -12.90 -9.43 -0.76
C ARG A 388 -12.03 -10.67 -0.69
N ALA A 389 -10.75 -10.48 -0.96
CA ALA A 389 -9.76 -11.52 -0.74
C ALA A 389 -9.35 -11.58 0.74
N SER A 390 -9.23 -12.79 1.28
CA SER A 390 -8.61 -12.99 2.59
C SER A 390 -7.07 -13.02 2.44
N PRO A 391 -6.33 -12.10 3.07
CA PRO A 391 -4.85 -12.10 3.02
C PRO A 391 -4.24 -13.41 3.50
N GLU A 392 -4.81 -14.01 4.55
CA GLU A 392 -4.34 -15.27 5.14
C GLU A 392 -4.52 -16.43 4.15
N LYS A 393 -5.72 -16.61 3.60
CA LYS A 393 -6.01 -17.69 2.62
C LYS A 393 -5.19 -17.53 1.34
N TYR A 394 -4.95 -16.29 0.90
CA TYR A 394 -4.16 -16.03 -0.30
C TYR A 394 -2.66 -16.34 -0.10
N ASN A 395 -2.10 -15.95 1.04
CA ASN A 395 -0.72 -16.28 1.38
C ASN A 395 -0.53 -17.81 1.49
N ASP A 396 -1.48 -18.51 2.11
CA ASP A 396 -1.47 -19.97 2.19
C ASP A 396 -1.55 -20.64 0.81
N TYR A 397 -2.34 -20.09 -0.12
CA TYR A 397 -2.42 -20.59 -1.50
C TYR A 397 -1.09 -20.42 -2.25
N ILE A 398 -0.44 -19.26 -2.13
CA ILE A 398 0.87 -19.00 -2.76
C ILE A 398 1.95 -19.95 -2.21
N LEU A 399 1.92 -20.25 -0.91
CA LEU A 399 2.91 -21.12 -0.26
C LEU A 399 2.74 -22.61 -0.59
N ASN A 400 1.54 -23.04 -1.00
CA ASN A 400 1.21 -24.43 -1.31
C ASN A 400 1.11 -24.73 -2.81
N LYS A 401 1.44 -23.75 -3.66
CA LYS A 401 1.55 -23.87 -5.12
C LYS A 401 3.01 -24.06 -5.51
#